data_AF-A0A833JHY1-F1
#
_entry.id   AF-A0A833JHY1-F1
#
_cell.length_a   1.000
_cell.length_b   1.000
_cell.length_c   1.000
_cell.angle_alpha   90.00
_cell.angle_beta   90.00
_cell.angle_gamma   90.00
#
_symmetry.space_group_name_H-M   'P 1'
#
loop_
_entity.id
_entity.type
_entity.pdbx_description
1 polymer ?
#
loop_
_entity_poly.entity_id
_entity_poly.type
_entity_poly.pdbx_seq_one_letter_code
_entity_poly.pdbx_strand_id
1 'polypeptide(L)'
;MKKSLLLLSSALFSMSAFAQNPSCQPKVHVWYSLKNDSQSEWFVQLSRLYENNISFVDANCQPIDINQKLSLQANELKKLGMVVNMAKGFNSTYAFMGVRNDPQPNPMLSKGRVSCIFIVAPYGPGQMDRYDIKANNSDCQSTDYGTKLYFK
;
A
#
# COMPACT_ATOMS: atom_id res chain seq x y z
N MET A 1 -5.04 -25.98 58.03
CA MET A 1 -4.56 -24.59 57.85
C MET A 1 -4.82 -24.19 56.40
N LYS A 2 -5.68 -23.19 56.18
CA LYS A 2 -6.06 -22.65 54.86
C LYS A 2 -5.11 -21.50 54.48
N LYS A 3 -4.46 -21.57 53.32
CA LYS A 3 -3.84 -20.42 52.62
C LYS A 3 -3.98 -20.71 51.12
N SER A 4 -5.14 -20.41 50.55
CA SER A 4 -5.41 -19.21 49.74
C SER A 4 -4.39 -19.00 48.61
N LEU A 5 -4.76 -19.52 47.45
CA LEU A 5 -4.35 -19.10 46.11
C LEU A 5 -4.39 -17.55 46.00
N LEU A 6 -3.32 -16.95 45.50
CA LEU A 6 -3.38 -15.67 44.81
C LEU A 6 -2.67 -15.86 43.47
N LEU A 7 -3.47 -16.23 42.47
CA LEU A 7 -3.14 -16.01 41.07
C LEU A 7 -3.01 -14.50 40.87
N LEU A 8 -1.79 -14.00 40.63
CA LEU A 8 -1.65 -12.75 39.89
C LEU A 8 -1.55 -13.09 38.41
N SER A 9 -2.72 -13.10 37.78
CA SER A 9 -2.93 -13.01 36.34
C SER A 9 -2.24 -11.76 35.80
N SER A 10 -1.00 -11.93 35.34
CA SER A 10 -0.31 -10.99 34.47
C SER A 10 -0.89 -11.13 33.06
N ALA A 11 -2.15 -10.76 32.89
CA ALA A 11 -2.72 -10.53 31.58
C ALA A 11 -2.09 -9.24 31.05
N LEU A 12 -0.90 -9.39 30.46
CA LEU A 12 -0.36 -8.43 29.51
C LEU A 12 -1.36 -8.35 28.37
N PHE A 13 -2.30 -7.40 28.48
CA PHE A 13 -3.10 -6.92 27.38
C PHE A 13 -2.11 -6.38 26.35
N SER A 14 -1.70 -7.27 25.45
CA SER A 14 -1.15 -6.90 24.15
C SER A 14 -2.29 -6.22 23.41
N MET A 15 -2.48 -4.93 23.67
CA MET A 15 -3.22 -4.09 22.75
C MET A 15 -2.41 -4.10 21.46
N SER A 16 -2.71 -5.07 20.59
CA SER A 16 -2.55 -4.89 19.17
C SER A 16 -3.36 -3.65 18.84
N ALA A 17 -2.69 -2.50 18.87
CA ALA A 17 -3.22 -1.25 18.37
C ALA A 17 -3.63 -1.55 16.94
N PHE A 18 -4.93 -1.75 16.72
CA PHE A 18 -5.50 -1.62 15.39
C PHE A 18 -5.10 -0.22 14.96
N ALA A 19 -4.08 -0.12 14.12
CA ALA A 19 -3.51 1.14 13.67
C ALA A 19 -4.60 1.87 12.88
N GLN A 20 -5.43 2.60 13.61
CA GLN A 20 -6.55 3.37 13.10
C GLN A 20 -5.97 4.35 12.08
N ASN A 21 -6.61 4.46 10.92
CA ASN A 21 -6.08 5.31 9.86
C ASN A 21 -5.99 6.76 10.34
N PRO A 22 -4.95 7.51 9.94
CA PRO A 22 -4.79 8.92 10.33
C PRO A 22 -6.03 9.74 9.98
N SER A 23 -6.41 10.65 10.87
CA SER A 23 -7.49 11.61 10.61
C SER A 23 -6.91 12.82 9.86
N CYS A 24 -7.03 12.83 8.54
CA CYS A 24 -6.54 13.90 7.68
C CYS A 24 -7.63 14.91 7.31
N GLN A 25 -7.21 16.16 7.09
CA GLN A 25 -8.00 17.21 6.42
C GLN A 25 -7.23 17.66 5.17
N PRO A 26 -7.82 17.58 3.95
CA PRO A 26 -9.15 17.04 3.63
C PRO A 26 -9.28 15.53 3.91
N LYS A 27 -10.53 15.06 4.06
CA LYS A 27 -10.84 13.66 4.40
C LYS A 27 -10.25 12.70 3.35
N VAL A 28 -9.46 11.75 3.82
CA VAL A 28 -8.99 10.64 3.00
C VAL A 28 -10.15 9.68 2.72
N HIS A 29 -10.33 9.34 1.45
CA HIS A 29 -11.42 8.50 0.97
C HIS A 29 -11.02 7.02 1.01
N VAL A 30 -9.78 6.71 0.64
CA VAL A 30 -9.23 5.34 0.63
C VAL A 30 -7.80 5.39 1.16
N TRP A 31 -7.43 4.44 2.00
CA TRP A 31 -6.05 4.25 2.45
C TRP A 31 -5.45 3.02 1.78
N TYR A 32 -4.34 3.22 1.08
CA TYR A 32 -3.51 2.16 0.54
C TYR A 32 -2.37 1.82 1.50
N SER A 33 -2.04 0.53 1.60
CA SER A 33 -0.90 0.01 2.36
C SER A 33 0.06 -0.66 1.39
N LEU A 34 1.28 -0.13 1.29
CA LEU A 34 2.34 -0.66 0.45
C LEU A 34 3.33 -1.37 1.37
N LYS A 35 3.43 -2.69 1.25
CA LYS A 35 4.29 -3.53 2.07
C LYS A 35 5.41 -4.11 1.22
N ASN A 36 6.65 -3.90 1.61
CA ASN A 36 7.79 -4.62 1.05
C ASN A 36 8.08 -5.83 1.94
N ASP A 37 7.76 -7.03 1.46
CA ASP A 37 8.08 -8.29 2.14
C ASP A 37 9.41 -8.89 1.64
N SER A 38 10.13 -8.15 0.80
CA SER A 38 11.41 -8.55 0.26
C SER A 38 12.59 -7.98 1.05
N GLN A 39 13.76 -8.57 0.84
CA GLN A 39 15.02 -8.12 1.43
C GLN A 39 15.65 -6.94 0.66
N SER A 40 15.09 -6.56 -0.49
CA SER A 40 15.64 -5.53 -1.37
C SER A 40 14.71 -4.34 -1.47
N GLU A 41 15.27 -3.14 -1.66
CA GLU A 41 14.50 -1.91 -1.79
C GLU A 41 13.66 -1.91 -3.06
N TRP A 42 12.39 -1.51 -2.95
CA TRP A 42 11.53 -1.23 -4.09
C TRP A 42 11.42 0.27 -4.33
N PHE A 43 11.48 0.68 -5.59
CA PHE A 43 11.11 2.03 -6.02
C PHE A 43 9.71 2.00 -6.59
N VAL A 44 8.76 2.64 -5.92
CA VAL A 44 7.36 2.70 -6.33
C VAL A 44 7.05 4.07 -6.90
N GLN A 45 6.43 4.11 -8.07
CA GLN A 45 5.92 5.33 -8.69
C GLN A 45 4.41 5.23 -8.83
N LEU A 46 3.71 6.33 -8.50
CA LEU A 46 2.28 6.45 -8.72
C LEU A 46 2.06 7.13 -10.07
N SER A 47 1.21 6.55 -10.91
CA SER A 47 0.89 7.14 -12.21
C SER A 47 -0.60 7.34 -12.35
N ARG A 48 -1.00 8.49 -12.86
CA ARG A 48 -2.37 8.77 -13.28
C ARG A 48 -2.57 8.21 -14.69
N LEU A 49 -3.56 7.35 -14.86
CA LEU A 49 -3.90 6.78 -16.16
C LEU A 49 -5.08 7.51 -16.82
N TYR A 50 -6.09 7.89 -16.02
CA TYR A 50 -7.27 8.59 -16.52
C TYR A 50 -7.90 9.48 -15.44
N GLU A 51 -8.29 10.71 -15.85
CA GLU A 51 -8.86 11.80 -15.05
C GLU A 51 -7.95 12.39 -13.94
N ASN A 52 -8.03 13.72 -13.71
CA ASN A 52 -7.23 14.45 -12.72
C ASN A 52 -8.11 15.01 -11.60
N ASN A 53 -8.61 14.14 -10.74
CA ASN A 53 -9.48 14.54 -9.62
C ASN A 53 -9.03 14.00 -8.25
N ILE A 54 -7.86 13.35 -8.21
CA ILE A 54 -7.33 12.74 -7.00
C ILE A 54 -5.98 13.34 -6.65
N SER A 55 -5.78 13.60 -5.37
CA SER A 55 -4.49 13.85 -4.74
C SER A 55 -4.14 12.69 -3.79
N PHE A 56 -2.85 12.52 -3.50
CA PHE A 56 -2.38 11.54 -2.54
C PHE A 56 -1.70 12.24 -1.37
N VAL A 57 -1.83 11.65 -0.18
CA VAL A 57 -1.16 12.09 1.05
C VAL A 57 -0.43 10.93 1.70
N ASP A 58 0.58 11.22 2.52
CA ASP A 58 1.25 10.22 3.33
C ASP A 58 0.51 9.94 4.66
N ALA A 59 1.11 9.11 5.52
CA ALA A 59 0.57 8.81 6.84
C ALA A 59 0.51 10.03 7.78
N ASN A 60 1.25 11.10 7.50
CA ASN A 60 1.27 12.37 8.22
C ASN A 60 0.35 13.42 7.56
N CYS A 61 -0.50 12.99 6.62
CA CYS A 61 -1.39 13.84 5.85
C CYS A 61 -0.66 14.89 4.98
N GLN A 62 0.61 14.67 4.68
CA GLN A 62 1.38 15.55 3.79
C GLN A 62 1.15 15.15 2.33
N PRO A 63 0.95 16.11 1.42
CA PRO A 63 0.79 15.82 0.00
C PRO A 63 1.97 15.05 -0.58
N ILE A 64 1.67 14.07 -1.43
CA ILE A 64 2.66 13.31 -2.18
C ILE A 64 2.65 13.75 -3.63
N ASP A 65 3.82 14.08 -4.15
CA ASP A 65 4.03 14.29 -5.57
C ASP A 65 4.08 12.93 -6.29
N ILE A 66 3.05 12.63 -7.08
CA ILE A 66 2.96 11.37 -7.85
C ILE A 66 4.07 11.24 -8.90
N ASN A 67 4.73 12.34 -9.29
CA ASN A 67 5.85 12.28 -10.24
C ASN A 67 7.15 11.78 -9.59
N GLN A 68 7.20 11.67 -8.26
CA GLN A 68 8.37 11.22 -7.53
C GLN A 68 8.34 9.72 -7.26
N LYS A 69 9.53 9.14 -7.16
CA LYS A 69 9.70 7.75 -6.74
C LYS A 69 9.65 7.69 -5.23
N LEU A 70 8.81 6.80 -4.72
CA LEU A 70 8.77 6.41 -3.32
C LEU A 70 9.72 5.24 -3.11
N SER A 71 10.72 5.45 -2.26
CA SER A 71 11.51 4.35 -1.73
C SER A 71 10.67 3.53 -0.74
N LEU A 72 10.74 2.20 -0.85
CA LEU A 72 10.15 1.26 0.08
C LEU A 72 11.23 0.27 0.51
N GLN A 73 11.82 0.52 1.67
CA GLN A 73 12.90 -0.26 2.25
C GLN A 73 12.46 -1.68 2.61
N ALA A 74 13.41 -2.59 2.79
CA ALA A 74 13.12 -3.97 3.17
C ALA A 74 12.26 -4.03 4.44
N ASN A 75 11.19 -4.82 4.42
CA ASN A 75 10.20 -4.95 5.50
C ASN A 75 9.39 -3.68 5.82
N GLU A 76 9.53 -2.59 5.06
CA GLU A 76 8.80 -1.34 5.28
C GLU A 76 7.30 -1.51 4.96
N LEU A 77 6.46 -0.87 5.77
CA LEU A 77 5.05 -0.64 5.48
C LEU A 77 4.82 0.87 5.34
N LYS A 78 4.39 1.31 4.16
CA LYS A 78 4.04 2.70 3.87
C LYS A 78 2.54 2.83 3.63
N LYS A 79 1.91 3.85 4.23
CA LYS A 79 0.49 4.17 4.00
C LYS A 79 0.36 5.39 3.11
N LEU A 80 -0.51 5.28 2.10
CA LEU A 80 -0.84 6.36 1.17
C LEU A 80 -2.34 6.61 1.19
N GLY A 81 -2.74 7.84 1.51
CA GLY A 81 -4.13 8.26 1.53
C GLY A 81 -4.54 8.85 0.19
N MET A 82 -5.68 8.45 -0.34
CA MET A 82 -6.29 9.02 -1.53
C MET A 82 -7.33 10.06 -1.15
N VAL A 83 -7.18 11.27 -1.65
CA VAL A 83 -8.08 12.39 -1.44
C VAL A 83 -8.75 12.74 -2.76
N VAL A 84 -10.08 12.79 -2.76
CA VAL A 84 -10.87 13.19 -3.93
C VAL A 84 -11.10 14.70 -3.85
N ASN A 85 -10.67 15.43 -4.87
CA ASN A 85 -10.68 16.89 -4.88
C ASN A 85 -12.08 17.45 -5.23
N MET A 86 -12.85 16.75 -6.06
CA MET A 86 -14.22 17.12 -6.45
C MET A 86 -15.14 15.89 -6.44
N ALA A 87 -16.34 16.00 -5.88
CA ALA A 87 -17.36 14.96 -5.97
C ALA A 87 -18.04 14.97 -7.36
N LYS A 88 -17.38 14.40 -8.37
CA LYS A 88 -17.98 14.02 -9.67
C LYS A 88 -17.73 12.54 -9.88
N GLY A 89 -18.55 11.87 -10.70
CA GLY A 89 -18.52 10.42 -10.90
C GLY A 89 -17.09 9.87 -10.93
N PHE A 90 -16.80 8.91 -10.06
CA PHE A 90 -15.43 8.46 -9.81
C PHE A 90 -14.93 7.61 -10.99
N ASN A 91 -14.47 8.27 -12.05
CA ASN A 91 -13.93 7.60 -13.23
C ASN A 91 -12.40 7.65 -13.26
N SER A 92 -11.74 7.92 -12.14
CA SER A 92 -10.30 8.04 -12.14
C SER A 92 -9.60 6.68 -12.09
N THR A 93 -8.48 6.51 -12.78
CA THR A 93 -7.67 5.27 -12.75
C THR A 93 -6.21 5.59 -12.50
N TYR A 94 -5.58 4.83 -11.60
CA TYR A 94 -4.19 5.02 -11.19
C TYR A 94 -3.42 3.70 -11.25
N ALA A 95 -2.11 3.78 -11.39
CA ALA A 95 -1.21 2.65 -11.27
C ALA A 95 -0.18 2.88 -10.17
N PHE A 96 0.04 1.86 -9.34
CA PHE A 96 1.24 1.74 -8.51
C PHE A 96 2.23 0.84 -9.23
N MET A 97 3.34 1.42 -9.66
CA MET A 97 4.39 0.72 -10.40
C MET A 97 5.63 0.59 -9.53
N GLY A 98 5.96 -0.61 -9.10
CA GLY A 98 7.18 -0.92 -8.37
C GLY A 98 8.25 -1.48 -9.29
N VAL A 99 9.51 -1.06 -9.11
CA VAL A 99 10.68 -1.69 -9.72
C VAL A 99 11.73 -1.93 -8.66
N ARG A 100 12.35 -3.11 -8.73
CA ARG A 100 13.50 -3.50 -7.91
C ARG A 100 14.60 -4.05 -8.81
N ASN A 101 15.85 -3.78 -8.43
CA ASN A 101 17.02 -4.34 -9.09
C ASN A 101 17.57 -5.45 -8.20
N ASP A 102 17.51 -6.69 -8.67
CA ASP A 102 18.06 -7.81 -7.91
C ASP A 102 19.57 -7.96 -8.21
N PRO A 103 20.42 -8.15 -7.18
CA PRO A 103 21.86 -8.34 -7.37
C PRO A 103 22.19 -9.56 -8.25
N GLN A 104 21.32 -10.58 -8.21
CA GLN A 104 21.40 -11.74 -9.09
C GLN A 104 20.28 -11.67 -10.12
N PRO A 105 20.60 -11.59 -11.42
CA PRO A 105 19.58 -11.54 -12.45
C PRO A 105 18.81 -12.87 -12.44
N ASN A 106 17.49 -12.79 -12.21
CA ASN A 106 16.62 -13.92 -12.51
C ASN A 106 16.84 -14.29 -13.99
N PRO A 107 17.26 -15.52 -14.33
CA PRO A 107 17.60 -15.89 -15.70
C PRO A 107 16.42 -15.79 -16.68
N MET A 108 15.18 -15.66 -16.17
CA MET A 108 13.99 -15.41 -16.97
C MET A 108 13.69 -13.92 -17.22
N LEU A 109 14.43 -13.00 -16.59
CA LEU A 109 14.22 -11.56 -16.69
C LEU A 109 15.45 -10.91 -17.33
N SER A 110 15.29 -10.41 -18.56
CA SER A 110 16.38 -10.03 -19.46
C SER A 110 17.36 -8.95 -18.94
N LYS A 111 17.13 -8.37 -17.75
CA LYS A 111 17.99 -7.32 -17.15
C LYS A 111 18.08 -7.37 -15.61
N GLY A 112 17.71 -8.47 -14.94
CA GLY A 112 17.71 -8.55 -13.47
C GLY A 112 16.77 -7.54 -12.78
N ARG A 113 15.79 -7.03 -13.52
CA ARG A 113 14.77 -6.10 -13.02
C ARG A 113 13.48 -6.86 -12.78
N VAL A 114 12.94 -6.73 -11.58
CA VAL A 114 11.61 -7.23 -11.22
C VAL A 114 10.68 -6.03 -11.15
N SER A 115 9.46 -6.17 -11.71
CA SER A 115 8.50 -5.07 -11.81
C SER A 115 7.11 -5.52 -11.39
N CYS A 116 6.39 -4.67 -10.67
CA CYS A 116 5.00 -4.89 -10.27
C CYS A 116 4.13 -3.72 -10.69
N ILE A 117 2.94 -3.99 -11.22
CA ILE A 117 1.98 -2.96 -11.60
C ILE A 117 0.63 -3.31 -10.99
N PHE A 118 0.10 -2.42 -10.16
CA PHE A 118 -1.24 -2.52 -9.61
C PHE A 118 -2.09 -1.39 -10.19
N ILE A 119 -3.12 -1.72 -10.96
CA ILE A 119 -4.06 -0.73 -11.47
C ILE A 119 -5.25 -0.67 -10.52
N VAL A 120 -5.55 0.54 -10.03
CA VAL A 120 -6.65 0.81 -9.11
C VAL A 120 -7.59 1.86 -9.68
N ALA A 121 -8.89 1.60 -9.56
CA ALA A 121 -9.95 2.53 -9.87
C ALA A 121 -10.88 2.65 -8.65
N PRO A 122 -10.96 3.81 -7.98
CA PRO A 122 -11.92 4.01 -6.91
C PRO A 122 -13.34 4.19 -7.47
N TYR A 123 -14.19 3.16 -7.51
CA TYR A 123 -15.60 3.29 -7.91
C TYR A 123 -16.48 3.53 -6.68
N GLY A 124 -16.47 4.76 -6.16
CA GLY A 124 -17.30 5.13 -5.00
C GLY A 124 -17.06 4.27 -3.74
N PRO A 125 -17.88 4.43 -2.70
CA PRO A 125 -17.72 3.66 -1.47
C PRO A 125 -18.13 2.20 -1.69
N GLY A 126 -17.15 1.29 -1.73
CA GLY A 126 -17.38 -0.15 -1.60
C GLY A 126 -17.27 -0.99 -2.88
N GLN A 127 -16.91 -0.42 -4.02
CA GLN A 127 -16.64 -1.17 -5.24
C GLN A 127 -15.30 -0.69 -5.85
N MET A 128 -14.30 -1.57 -5.89
CA MET A 128 -13.05 -1.36 -6.62
C MET A 128 -12.92 -2.47 -7.64
N ASP A 129 -13.08 -2.13 -8.92
CA ASP A 129 -12.78 -3.05 -10.00
C ASP A 129 -11.26 -3.22 -10.08
N ARG A 130 -10.85 -4.47 -9.90
CA ARG A 130 -9.47 -4.93 -9.77
C ARG A 130 -8.95 -5.37 -11.13
N TYR A 131 -7.86 -4.77 -11.59
CA TYR A 131 -7.07 -5.34 -12.66
C TYR A 131 -5.60 -5.44 -12.22
N ASP A 132 -5.23 -6.63 -11.73
CA ASP A 132 -3.84 -6.95 -11.40
C ASP A 132 -3.12 -7.41 -12.68
N ILE A 133 -2.28 -6.55 -13.27
CA ILE A 133 -1.38 -6.97 -14.35
C ILE A 133 -0.07 -7.40 -13.72
N LYS A 134 0.14 -8.71 -13.63
CA LYS A 134 1.44 -9.28 -13.29
C LYS A 134 2.31 -9.35 -14.54
N ALA A 135 3.40 -8.59 -14.56
CA ALA A 135 4.44 -8.72 -15.58
C ALA A 135 5.71 -9.23 -14.91
N ASN A 136 6.48 -10.10 -15.59
CA ASN A 136 7.87 -10.41 -15.24
C ASN A 136 8.09 -11.14 -13.90
N ASN A 137 7.46 -12.30 -13.67
CA ASN A 137 7.77 -13.22 -12.55
C ASN A 137 7.78 -12.55 -11.15
N SER A 138 7.12 -11.41 -10.98
CA SER A 138 7.00 -10.75 -9.70
C SER A 138 6.06 -11.52 -8.77
N ASP A 139 6.48 -11.82 -7.54
CA ASP A 139 5.60 -12.36 -6.49
C ASP A 139 4.80 -11.23 -5.80
N CYS A 140 4.27 -10.32 -6.62
CA CYS A 140 3.46 -9.21 -6.17
C CYS A 140 1.98 -9.62 -6.10
N GLN A 141 1.30 -9.16 -5.04
CA GLN A 141 -0.10 -9.44 -4.82
C GLN A 141 -0.81 -8.27 -4.18
N SER A 142 -2.12 -8.17 -4.42
CA SER A 142 -3.00 -7.22 -3.77
C SER A 142 -4.07 -7.97 -2.96
N THR A 143 -4.44 -7.43 -1.80
CA THR A 143 -5.55 -7.92 -0.96
C THR A 143 -6.44 -6.75 -0.52
N ASP A 144 -7.52 -7.04 0.21
CA ASP A 144 -8.43 -6.04 0.76
C ASP A 144 -8.95 -5.06 -0.32
N TYR A 145 -9.57 -5.65 -1.36
CA TYR A 145 -10.09 -4.94 -2.52
C TYR A 145 -9.06 -4.03 -3.22
N GLY A 146 -7.79 -4.44 -3.23
CA GLY A 146 -6.71 -3.69 -3.89
C GLY A 146 -6.10 -2.57 -3.03
N THR A 147 -6.51 -2.44 -1.77
CA THR A 147 -5.94 -1.43 -0.86
C THR A 147 -4.65 -1.87 -0.19
N LYS A 148 -4.39 -3.18 -0.07
CA LYS A 148 -3.13 -3.70 0.47
C LYS A 148 -2.29 -4.27 -0.67
N LEU A 149 -1.18 -3.62 -0.97
CA LEU A 149 -0.26 -3.96 -2.05
C LEU A 149 1.03 -4.54 -1.45
N TYR A 150 1.39 -5.74 -1.87
CA TYR A 150 2.56 -6.46 -1.38
C TYR A 150 3.58 -6.59 -2.50
N PHE A 151 4.79 -6.10 -2.24
CA PHE A 151 5.98 -6.20 -3.07
C PHE A 151 6.91 -7.23 -2.45
N LYS A 152 7.05 -8.41 -3.08
CA LYS A 152 7.87 -9.52 -2.58
C LYS A 152 9.06 -9.80 -3.50
#